data_AF-A0A653UU13-F1
#
_entry.id   AF-A0A653UU13-F1
#
_cell.length_a   1.000
_cell.length_b   1.000
_cell.length_c   1.000
_cell.angle_alpha   90.00
_cell.angle_beta   90.00
_cell.angle_gamma   90.00
#
_symmetry.space_group_name_H-M   'P 1'
#
loop_
_entity.id
_entity.type
_entity.pdbx_description
1 polymer ?
#
loop_
_entity_poly.entity_id
_entity_poly.type
_entity_poly.pdbx_seq_one_letter_code
_entity_poly.pdbx_strand_id
1 'polypeptide(L)'
;MIVRPSLCAVMLAAVALAGPVQAQAAPTAPYASPDPYRDQRALPDPADPNSRDALLRARGEAYHRASDDQQTEEELRTTRALNDEIAAQNVLADKADEAARLDYDAALARHQIEVRQTEEQARAAALATREAQDQYDRDYAAWQEQVRLCRSGVRSACGTPAPLGR
;
A
#
# COMPACT_ATOMS: atom_id res chain seq x y z
N MET A 1 29.16 29.99 8.13
CA MET A 1 29.12 31.42 7.77
C MET A 1 28.87 31.46 6.28
N ILE A 2 27.72 31.80 5.72
CA ILE A 2 26.92 33.05 5.68
C ILE A 2 25.46 32.56 5.40
N VAL A 3 24.40 32.77 6.16
CA VAL A 3 23.66 33.98 6.62
C VAL A 3 22.91 34.74 5.50
N ARG A 4 21.61 34.37 5.35
CA ARG A 4 20.37 35.22 5.24
C ARG A 4 20.02 35.93 3.91
N PRO A 5 18.77 36.43 3.69
CA PRO A 5 17.48 36.26 4.42
C PRO A 5 16.15 36.34 3.59
N SER A 6 15.03 36.25 4.36
CA SER A 6 13.77 37.04 4.25
C SER A 6 12.68 36.59 3.27
N LEU A 7 11.36 36.71 3.53
CA LEU A 7 10.47 37.17 4.62
C LEU A 7 9.06 36.64 4.21
N CYS A 8 8.18 36.21 5.11
CA CYS A 8 7.18 37.09 5.70
C CYS A 8 6.53 36.43 6.92
N ALA A 9 6.49 37.21 7.99
CA ALA A 9 5.84 36.97 9.25
C ALA A 9 4.35 37.37 9.21
N VAL A 10 3.53 36.77 10.06
CA VAL A 10 2.54 37.51 10.87
C VAL A 10 2.50 36.90 12.27
N MET A 11 2.78 37.75 13.26
CA MET A 11 2.62 37.55 14.71
C MET A 11 1.24 38.05 15.16
N LEU A 12 0.78 37.58 16.34
CA LEU A 12 0.20 38.34 17.49
C LEU A 12 -0.73 37.41 18.30
N ALA A 13 -0.33 36.95 19.50
CA ALA A 13 -0.47 37.59 20.84
C ALA A 13 -1.87 37.32 21.47
N ALA A 14 -1.94 36.42 22.47
CA ALA A 14 -1.89 36.70 23.91
C ALA A 14 -3.28 36.92 24.54
N VAL A 15 -3.61 36.16 25.59
CA VAL A 15 -3.87 36.61 26.98
C VAL A 15 -4.53 35.44 27.72
N ALA A 16 -3.82 34.93 28.73
CA ALA A 16 -4.36 34.05 29.74
C ALA A 16 -4.95 34.91 30.87
N LEU A 17 -6.23 34.70 31.18
CA LEU A 17 -6.85 35.12 32.44
C LEU A 17 -7.57 33.93 33.05
N ALA A 18 -7.18 33.62 34.27
CA ALA A 18 -7.76 32.59 35.11
C ALA A 18 -9.16 32.99 35.61
N GLY A 19 -10.06 32.01 35.68
CA GLY A 19 -11.33 32.06 36.40
C GLY A 19 -11.91 30.64 36.51
N PRO A 20 -12.28 30.14 37.70
CA PRO A 20 -12.71 28.77 37.88
C PRO A 20 -14.21 28.67 37.56
N VAL A 21 -14.59 27.85 36.57
CA VAL A 21 -15.99 27.43 36.43
C VAL A 21 -16.11 25.98 36.88
N GLN A 22 -16.92 25.86 37.91
CA GLN A 22 -17.22 24.69 38.71
C GLN A 22 -17.68 23.51 37.86
N ALA A 23 -17.24 22.32 38.26
CA ALA A 23 -17.78 21.05 37.81
C ALA A 23 -19.30 20.99 38.04
N GLN A 24 -20.06 20.79 36.97
CA GLN A 24 -21.43 20.31 37.04
C GLN A 24 -21.43 18.89 36.49
N ALA A 25 -21.41 17.93 37.42
CA ALA A 25 -21.71 16.54 37.13
C ALA A 25 -23.21 16.45 36.76
N ALA A 26 -23.48 16.18 35.48
CA ALA A 26 -24.79 15.71 35.05
C ALA A 26 -24.86 14.19 35.24
N PRO A 27 -25.97 13.64 35.76
CA PRO A 27 -26.10 12.20 35.98
C PRO A 27 -26.14 11.45 34.63
N THR A 28 -25.21 10.52 34.45
CA THR A 28 -25.19 9.57 33.34
C THR A 28 -26.30 8.54 33.51
N ALA A 29 -27.46 8.79 32.94
CA ALA A 29 -28.39 7.71 32.63
C ALA A 29 -27.80 6.87 31.48
N PRO A 30 -27.79 5.53 31.56
CA PRO A 30 -27.30 4.69 30.47
C PRO A 30 -28.16 4.91 29.23
N TYR A 31 -27.51 5.27 28.12
CA TYR A 31 -28.13 5.33 26.81
C TYR A 31 -28.52 3.91 26.39
N ALA A 32 -29.81 3.58 26.54
CA ALA A 32 -30.39 2.39 25.93
C ALA A 32 -30.52 2.66 24.43
N SER A 33 -29.59 2.13 23.63
CA SER A 33 -29.74 2.08 22.19
C SER A 33 -30.99 1.24 21.86
N PRO A 34 -31.95 1.75 21.08
CA PRO A 34 -33.09 0.96 20.63
C PRO A 34 -32.57 -0.22 19.80
N ASP A 35 -32.90 -1.44 20.21
CA ASP A 35 -32.66 -2.65 19.42
C ASP A 35 -33.40 -2.52 18.07
N PRO A 36 -32.69 -2.44 16.93
CA PRO A 36 -33.29 -2.24 15.61
C PRO A 36 -34.16 -3.44 15.16
N TYR A 37 -34.11 -4.57 15.88
CA TYR A 37 -34.91 -5.76 15.61
C TYR A 37 -36.18 -5.88 16.47
N ARG A 38 -36.46 -4.91 17.35
CA ARG A 38 -37.63 -4.94 18.23
C ARG A 38 -38.96 -4.60 17.52
N ASP A 39 -38.91 -3.91 16.39
CA ASP A 39 -40.09 -3.51 15.62
C ASP A 39 -40.23 -4.38 14.34
N GLN A 40 -40.42 -5.70 14.52
CA GLN A 40 -40.72 -6.64 13.43
C GLN A 40 -42.18 -6.55 12.97
N ARG A 41 -42.64 -5.35 12.63
CA ARG A 41 -43.93 -5.21 11.92
C ARG A 41 -43.76 -5.81 10.53
N ALA A 42 -44.78 -6.55 10.08
CA ALA A 42 -44.78 -7.15 8.75
C ALA A 42 -44.44 -6.08 7.70
N LEU A 43 -43.42 -6.35 6.87
CA LEU A 43 -43.05 -5.46 5.78
C LEU A 43 -44.24 -5.36 4.81
N PRO A 44 -44.71 -4.15 4.47
CA PRO A 44 -45.76 -3.94 3.47
C PRO A 44 -45.46 -4.64 2.13
N ASP A 45 -46.51 -5.11 1.46
CA ASP A 45 -46.41 -5.88 0.21
C ASP A 45 -45.67 -5.08 -0.89
N PRO A 46 -44.55 -5.58 -1.43
CA PRO A 46 -43.79 -4.89 -2.47
C PRO A 46 -44.54 -4.71 -3.80
N ALA A 47 -45.67 -5.40 -4.01
CA ALA A 47 -46.52 -5.23 -5.19
C ALA A 47 -47.56 -4.09 -5.06
N ASP A 48 -47.78 -3.56 -3.85
CA ASP A 48 -48.68 -2.41 -3.63
C ASP A 48 -47.94 -1.09 -3.93
N PRO A 49 -48.39 -0.28 -4.91
CA PRO A 49 -47.72 0.97 -5.27
C PRO A 49 -47.61 1.99 -4.12
N ASN A 50 -48.45 1.88 -3.06
CA ASN A 50 -48.39 2.77 -1.90
C ASN A 50 -47.45 2.27 -0.78
N SER A 51 -46.94 1.05 -0.89
CA SER A 51 -46.19 0.37 0.18
C SER A 51 -44.78 0.93 0.37
N ARG A 52 -44.14 1.34 -0.73
CA ARG A 52 -42.79 1.94 -0.73
C ARG A 52 -42.77 3.28 0.00
N ASP A 53 -43.75 4.14 -0.28
CA ASP A 53 -43.84 5.45 0.38
C ASP A 53 -44.21 5.33 1.85
N ALA A 54 -45.05 4.34 2.21
CA ALA A 54 -45.37 4.04 3.61
C ALA A 54 -44.12 3.57 4.38
N LEU A 55 -43.28 2.74 3.77
CA LEU A 55 -42.01 2.29 4.34
C LEU A 55 -40.99 3.43 4.52
N LEU A 56 -40.88 4.33 3.54
CA LEU A 56 -39.98 5.49 3.61
C LEU A 56 -40.41 6.48 4.70
N ARG A 57 -41.73 6.73 4.82
CA ARG A 57 -42.30 7.54 5.92
C ARG A 57 -42.08 6.88 7.28
N ALA A 58 -42.23 5.55 7.38
CA ALA A 58 -42.00 4.82 8.63
C ALA A 58 -40.53 4.84 9.09
N ARG A 59 -39.57 5.00 8.17
CA ARG A 59 -38.13 5.17 8.47
C ARG A 59 -37.74 6.61 8.82
N GLY A 60 -38.68 7.56 8.80
CA GLY A 60 -38.41 8.97 9.09
C GLY A 60 -37.66 9.72 7.97
N GLU A 61 -37.52 9.10 6.80
CA GLU A 61 -36.86 9.72 5.65
C GLU A 61 -37.90 10.54 4.87
N ALA A 62 -37.85 11.86 5.01
CA ALA A 62 -38.67 12.82 4.25
C ALA A 62 -38.20 12.96 2.78
N TYR A 63 -37.63 11.90 2.19
CA TYR A 63 -37.32 11.88 0.77
C TYR A 63 -38.61 11.57 0.01
N HIS A 64 -39.13 12.55 -0.71
CA HIS A 64 -40.19 12.36 -1.69
C HIS A 64 -39.58 12.53 -3.07
N ARG A 65 -39.62 11.45 -3.88
CA ARG A 65 -39.28 11.54 -5.29
C ARG A 65 -40.37 12.40 -5.97
N ALA A 66 -39.95 13.40 -6.74
CA ALA A 66 -40.86 14.11 -7.64
C ALA A 66 -41.57 13.10 -8.56
N SER A 67 -42.88 13.27 -8.79
CA SER A 67 -43.59 12.37 -9.70
C SER A 67 -43.06 12.55 -11.12
N ASP A 68 -43.10 11.49 -11.93
CA ASP A 68 -42.55 11.54 -13.29
C ASP A 68 -43.29 12.57 -14.17
N ASP A 69 -44.56 12.90 -13.85
CA ASP A 69 -45.33 13.98 -14.48
C ASP A 69 -44.75 15.39 -14.28
N GLN A 70 -43.84 15.56 -13.31
CA GLN A 70 -43.12 16.81 -13.07
C GLN A 70 -41.86 16.93 -13.92
N GLN A 71 -41.46 15.87 -14.65
CA GLN A 71 -40.31 15.92 -15.55
C GLN A 71 -40.69 16.54 -16.89
N THR A 72 -39.87 17.49 -17.33
CA THR A 72 -39.99 18.09 -18.65
C THR A 72 -39.27 17.24 -19.71
N GLU A 73 -39.69 17.33 -20.97
CA GLU A 73 -39.01 16.63 -22.08
C GLU A 73 -37.53 17.06 -22.22
N GLU A 74 -37.23 18.32 -21.87
CA GLU A 74 -35.87 18.83 -21.88
C GLU A 74 -34.99 18.18 -20.81
N GLU A 75 -35.52 17.96 -19.60
CA GLU A 75 -34.82 17.21 -18.54
C GLU A 75 -34.57 15.76 -18.99
N LEU A 76 -35.57 15.09 -19.55
CA LEU A 76 -35.41 13.71 -20.07
C LEU A 76 -34.36 13.62 -21.18
N ARG A 77 -34.35 14.59 -22.11
CA ARG A 77 -33.32 14.67 -23.16
C ARG A 77 -31.93 14.88 -22.54
N THR A 78 -31.81 15.76 -21.56
CA THR A 78 -30.54 16.06 -20.88
C THR A 78 -30.04 14.86 -20.09
N THR A 79 -30.90 14.19 -19.34
CA THR A 79 -30.57 12.97 -18.59
C THR A 79 -30.12 11.84 -19.53
N ARG A 80 -30.80 11.65 -20.67
CA ARG A 80 -30.36 10.67 -21.68
C ARG A 80 -28.96 11.00 -22.20
N ALA A 81 -28.71 12.25 -22.56
CA ALA A 81 -27.38 12.67 -23.02
C ALA A 81 -26.28 12.47 -21.97
N LEU A 82 -26.55 12.78 -20.70
CA LEU A 82 -25.61 12.54 -19.60
C LEU A 82 -25.37 11.06 -19.35
N ASN A 83 -26.41 10.23 -19.41
CA ASN A 83 -26.27 8.77 -19.25
C ASN A 83 -25.45 8.17 -20.38
N ASP A 84 -25.63 8.64 -21.62
CA ASP A 84 -24.84 8.22 -22.77
C ASP A 84 -23.36 8.63 -22.61
N GLU A 85 -23.11 9.84 -22.10
CA GLU A 85 -21.76 10.30 -21.76
C GLU A 85 -21.11 9.43 -20.68
N ILE A 86 -21.82 9.17 -19.57
CA ILE A 86 -21.34 8.31 -18.49
C ILE A 86 -21.04 6.91 -19.01
N ALA A 87 -21.92 6.34 -19.85
CA ALA A 87 -21.71 5.04 -20.45
C ALA A 87 -20.44 5.02 -21.33
N ALA A 88 -20.21 6.06 -22.12
CA ALA A 88 -18.99 6.19 -22.93
C ALA A 88 -17.74 6.30 -22.05
N GLN A 89 -17.78 7.07 -20.96
CA GLN A 89 -16.68 7.21 -20.02
C GLN A 89 -16.37 5.89 -19.30
N ASN A 90 -17.39 5.14 -18.89
CA ASN A 90 -17.21 3.84 -18.25
C ASN A 90 -16.51 2.84 -19.19
N VAL A 91 -16.90 2.80 -20.48
CA VAL A 91 -16.23 1.94 -21.46
C VAL A 91 -14.75 2.32 -21.65
N LEU A 92 -14.42 3.61 -21.59
CA LEU A 92 -13.03 4.06 -21.64
C LEU A 92 -12.26 3.68 -20.37
N ALA A 93 -12.89 3.82 -19.20
CA ALA A 93 -12.31 3.43 -17.92
C ALA A 93 -12.04 1.93 -17.87
N ASP A 94 -12.99 1.09 -18.29
CA ASP A 94 -12.83 -0.37 -18.32
C ASP A 94 -11.62 -0.80 -19.17
N LYS A 95 -11.42 -0.16 -20.32
CA LYS A 95 -10.26 -0.40 -21.18
C LYS A 95 -8.95 0.06 -20.54
N ALA A 96 -8.97 1.20 -19.86
CA ALA A 96 -7.79 1.71 -19.17
C ALA A 96 -7.39 0.80 -17.99
N ASP A 97 -8.38 0.30 -17.24
CA ASP A 97 -8.16 -0.64 -16.13
C ASP A 97 -7.63 -1.99 -16.63
N GLU A 98 -8.16 -2.51 -17.74
CA GLU A 98 -7.62 -3.72 -18.37
C GLU A 98 -6.16 -3.54 -18.79
N ALA A 99 -5.84 -2.43 -19.46
CA ALA A 99 -4.48 -2.11 -19.87
C ALA A 99 -3.54 -1.98 -18.66
N ALA A 100 -3.96 -1.28 -17.60
CA ALA A 100 -3.20 -1.12 -16.38
C ALA A 100 -2.93 -2.46 -15.68
N ARG A 101 -3.90 -3.38 -15.69
CA ARG A 101 -3.71 -4.74 -15.15
C ARG A 101 -2.67 -5.53 -15.95
N LEU A 102 -2.74 -5.49 -17.28
CA LEU A 102 -1.75 -6.17 -18.13
C LEU A 102 -0.34 -5.60 -17.93
N ASP A 103 -0.20 -4.29 -17.82
CA ASP A 103 1.08 -3.64 -17.56
C ASP A 103 1.64 -4.01 -16.18
N TYR A 104 0.78 -4.07 -15.16
CA TYR A 104 1.14 -4.51 -13.82
C TYR A 104 1.61 -5.97 -13.82
N ASP A 105 0.85 -6.87 -14.45
CA ASP A 105 1.19 -8.30 -14.52
C ASP A 105 2.52 -8.52 -15.27
N ALA A 106 2.74 -7.78 -16.35
CA ALA A 106 4.00 -7.81 -17.08
C ALA A 106 5.17 -7.28 -16.23
N ALA A 107 4.96 -6.21 -15.46
CA ALA A 107 5.97 -5.68 -14.54
C ALA A 107 6.30 -6.67 -13.42
N LEU A 108 5.28 -7.31 -12.84
CA LEU A 108 5.43 -8.33 -11.82
C LEU A 108 6.24 -9.53 -12.34
N ALA A 109 5.94 -10.00 -13.55
CA ALA A 109 6.67 -11.10 -14.18
C ALA A 109 8.15 -10.76 -14.40
N ARG A 110 8.44 -9.54 -14.89
CA ARG A 110 9.82 -9.06 -15.05
C ARG A 110 10.57 -9.02 -13.71
N HIS A 111 9.93 -8.46 -12.68
CA HIS A 111 10.51 -8.37 -11.34
C HIS A 111 10.80 -9.76 -10.75
N GLN A 112 9.88 -10.72 -10.90
CA GLN A 112 10.11 -12.09 -10.42
C GLN A 112 11.29 -12.78 -11.11
N ILE A 113 11.48 -12.53 -12.42
CA ILE A 113 12.65 -13.03 -13.15
C ILE A 113 13.93 -12.41 -12.60
N GLU A 114 13.96 -11.09 -12.43
CA GLU A 114 15.11 -10.36 -11.91
C GLU A 114 15.52 -10.82 -10.51
N VAL A 115 14.54 -11.00 -9.61
CA VAL A 115 14.78 -11.49 -8.25
C VAL A 115 15.42 -12.88 -8.29
N ARG A 116 14.86 -13.82 -9.07
CA ARG A 116 15.45 -15.18 -9.18
C ARG A 116 16.87 -15.14 -9.73
N GLN A 117 17.11 -14.37 -10.78
CA GLN A 117 18.45 -14.24 -11.36
C GLN A 117 19.45 -13.66 -10.36
N THR A 118 19.03 -12.65 -9.59
CA THR A 118 19.86 -12.03 -8.57
C THR A 118 20.18 -13.00 -7.44
N GLU A 119 19.19 -13.77 -6.99
CA GLU A 119 19.38 -14.79 -5.95
C GLU A 119 20.32 -15.92 -6.43
N GLU A 120 20.17 -16.38 -7.67
CA GLU A 120 21.05 -17.40 -8.27
C GLU A 120 22.48 -16.88 -8.39
N GLN A 121 22.67 -15.64 -8.86
CA GLN A 121 23.98 -15.00 -8.94
C GLN A 121 24.61 -14.83 -7.57
N ALA A 122 23.84 -14.41 -6.56
CA ALA A 122 24.33 -14.26 -5.20
C ALA A 122 24.77 -15.62 -4.61
N ARG A 123 24.00 -16.69 -4.85
CA ARG A 123 24.37 -18.05 -4.44
C ARG A 123 25.65 -18.52 -5.13
N ALA A 124 25.76 -18.33 -6.45
CA ALA A 124 26.94 -18.70 -7.21
C ALA A 124 28.18 -17.92 -6.75
N ALA A 125 28.05 -16.61 -6.51
CA ALA A 125 29.14 -15.78 -6.00
C ALA A 125 29.57 -16.20 -4.59
N ALA A 126 28.63 -16.56 -3.72
CA ALA A 126 28.94 -17.06 -2.38
C ALA A 126 29.68 -18.41 -2.42
N LEU A 127 29.30 -19.32 -3.32
CA LEU A 127 30.00 -20.60 -3.52
C LEU A 127 31.40 -20.38 -4.06
N ALA A 128 31.55 -19.56 -5.11
CA ALA A 128 32.86 -19.23 -5.70
C ALA A 128 33.79 -18.56 -4.67
N THR A 129 33.24 -17.70 -3.79
CA THR A 129 34.02 -17.08 -2.71
C THR A 129 34.49 -18.11 -1.70
N ARG A 130 33.64 -19.07 -1.31
CA ARG A 130 34.04 -20.17 -0.41
C ARG A 130 35.11 -21.06 -1.03
N GLU A 131 34.94 -21.46 -2.28
CA GLU A 131 35.94 -22.27 -3.00
C GLU A 131 37.29 -21.55 -3.11
N ALA A 132 37.28 -20.24 -3.37
CA ALA A 132 38.49 -19.43 -3.41
C ALA A 132 39.17 -19.32 -2.03
N GLN A 133 38.39 -19.23 -0.96
CA GLN A 133 38.91 -19.25 0.42
C GLN A 133 39.52 -20.61 0.76
N ASP A 134 38.81 -21.70 0.47
CA ASP A 134 39.32 -23.06 0.70
C ASP A 134 40.62 -23.32 -0.07
N GLN A 135 40.71 -22.82 -1.31
CA GLN A 135 41.94 -22.90 -2.10
C GLN A 135 43.08 -22.11 -1.46
N TYR A 136 42.81 -20.85 -1.08
CA TYR A 136 43.78 -20.00 -0.41
C TYR A 136 44.31 -20.65 0.89
N ASP A 137 43.42 -21.19 1.72
CA ASP A 137 43.80 -21.82 2.98
C ASP A 137 44.70 -23.06 2.77
N ARG A 138 44.39 -23.88 1.76
CA ARG A 138 45.25 -25.01 1.37
C ARG A 138 46.63 -24.56 0.88
N ASP A 139 46.67 -23.57 -0.01
CA ASP A 139 47.91 -23.04 -0.56
C ASP A 139 48.76 -22.37 0.53
N TYR A 140 48.11 -21.66 1.44
CA TYR A 140 48.75 -21.02 2.59
C TYR A 140 49.34 -22.06 3.54
N ALA A 141 48.62 -23.13 3.86
CA ALA A 141 49.14 -24.23 4.68
C ALA A 141 50.34 -24.93 4.02
N ALA A 142 50.26 -25.20 2.72
CA ALA A 142 51.38 -25.79 1.97
C ALA A 142 52.62 -24.88 1.96
N TRP A 143 52.41 -23.57 1.79
CA TRP A 143 53.47 -22.57 1.87
C TRP A 143 54.08 -22.50 3.27
N GLN A 144 53.28 -22.53 4.34
CA GLN A 144 53.79 -22.54 5.72
C GLN A 144 54.71 -23.74 5.97
N GLU A 145 54.33 -24.92 5.48
CA GLU A 145 55.16 -26.13 5.61
C GLU A 145 56.45 -26.02 4.80
N GLN A 146 56.39 -25.51 3.57
CA GLN A 146 57.57 -25.24 2.75
C GLN A 146 58.54 -24.29 3.46
N VAL A 147 58.03 -23.20 4.03
CA VAL A 147 58.84 -22.24 4.81
C VAL A 147 59.47 -22.93 6.02
N ARG A 148 58.74 -23.80 6.73
CA ARG A 148 59.26 -24.57 7.86
C ARG A 148 60.44 -25.45 7.43
N LEU A 149 60.31 -26.20 6.34
CA LEU A 149 61.37 -27.06 5.79
C LEU A 149 62.59 -26.28 5.33
N CYS A 150 62.38 -25.13 4.67
CA CYS A 150 63.47 -24.24 4.30
C CYS A 150 64.23 -23.74 5.54
N ARG A 151 63.50 -23.30 6.57
CA ARG A 151 64.09 -22.85 7.85
C ARG A 151 64.84 -23.96 8.58
N SER A 152 64.44 -25.22 8.43
CA SER A 152 65.17 -26.37 8.98
C SER A 152 66.40 -26.79 8.15
N GLY A 153 66.72 -26.08 7.07
CA GLY A 153 67.93 -26.30 6.26
C GLY A 153 67.72 -27.11 4.97
N VAL A 154 66.48 -27.48 4.64
CA VAL A 154 66.18 -28.19 3.38
C VAL A 154 66.20 -27.18 2.22
N ARG A 155 67.37 -27.05 1.58
CA ARG A 155 67.63 -26.05 0.53
C ARG A 155 66.68 -26.13 -0.66
N SER A 156 66.21 -27.33 -1.03
CA SER A 156 65.25 -27.53 -2.11
C SER A 156 63.86 -26.94 -1.81
N ALA A 157 63.52 -26.69 -0.54
CA ALA A 157 62.26 -26.09 -0.14
C ALA A 157 62.30 -24.54 -0.12
N CYS A 158 63.46 -23.90 -0.31
CA CYS A 158 63.61 -22.44 -0.15
C CYS A 158 63.18 -21.58 -1.37
N GLY A 159 62.47 -22.15 -2.33
CA GLY A 159 61.96 -21.44 -3.51
C GLY A 159 60.53 -20.95 -3.34
N THR A 160 60.08 -20.06 -4.23
CA THR A 160 58.65 -19.73 -4.35
C THR A 160 57.88 -21.00 -4.68
N PRO A 161 56.78 -21.31 -3.98
CA PRO A 161 55.96 -22.45 -4.35
C PRO A 161 55.49 -22.27 -5.79
N ALA A 162 55.66 -23.30 -6.62
CA ALA A 162 55.11 -23.28 -7.96
C ALA A 162 53.58 -23.14 -7.84
N PRO A 163 52.93 -22.26 -8.63
CA PRO A 163 51.48 -22.21 -8.63
C PRO A 163 50.96 -23.61 -8.95
N LEU A 164 50.20 -24.19 -8.04
CA LEU A 164 49.52 -25.46 -8.28
C LEU A 164 48.58 -25.22 -9.46
N GLY A 165 48.88 -25.88 -10.58
CA GLY A 165 48.33 -25.56 -11.90
C GLY A 165 46.80 -25.55 -11.95
N ARG A 166 46.27 -24.70 -12.85
CA ARG A 166 44.90 -24.78 -13.37
C ARG A 166 44.65 -26.09 -14.08
#